data_AF-M0MLA6-F1
#
_entry.id   AF-M0MLA6-F1
#
_cell.length_a   1.000
_cell.length_b   1.000
_cell.length_c   1.000
_cell.angle_alpha   90.00
_cell.angle_beta   90.00
_cell.angle_gamma   90.00
#
_symmetry.space_group_name_H-M   'P 1'
#
loop_
_entity.id
_entity.type
_entity.pdbx_description
1 polymer ?
#
loop_
_entity_poly.entity_id
_entity_poly.type
_entity_poly.pdbx_seq_one_letter_code
_entity_poly.pdbx_strand_id
1 'polypeptide(L)'
;MHEKTIGRPEREPFEALVDVLATADRYDFLLWIVPAAFAVALVVATVASVSVSQALIVAAAIGVLVIVDACYLNPPIDQGST
;
A
#
# COMPACT_ATOMS: atom_id res chain seq x y z
N MET A 1 -46.61 -5.33 -17.94
CA MET A 1 -45.39 -6.16 -18.03
C MET A 1 -44.39 -5.55 -17.06
N HIS A 2 -44.17 -6.17 -15.90
CA HIS A 2 -43.26 -5.65 -14.87
C HIS A 2 -41.87 -6.25 -15.11
N GLU A 3 -40.97 -5.46 -15.69
CA GLU A 3 -39.55 -5.80 -15.71
C GLU A 3 -38.98 -5.62 -14.31
N LYS A 4 -38.70 -6.74 -13.65
CA LYS A 4 -37.81 -6.80 -12.48
C LYS A 4 -36.39 -6.59 -13.00
N THR A 5 -35.90 -5.36 -12.92
CA THR A 5 -34.51 -5.07 -13.23
C THR A 5 -33.64 -5.77 -12.18
N ILE A 6 -32.93 -6.77 -12.69
CA ILE A 6 -31.99 -7.67 -12.05
C ILE A 6 -31.17 -6.93 -10.99
N GLY A 7 -31.27 -7.40 -9.75
CA GLY A 7 -30.45 -6.93 -8.64
C GLY A 7 -28.98 -7.06 -9.03
N ARG A 8 -28.29 -5.92 -9.09
CA ARG A 8 -26.83 -5.89 -9.00
C ARG A 8 -26.48 -6.70 -7.75
N PRO A 9 -25.69 -7.79 -7.84
CA PRO A 9 -25.22 -8.46 -6.64
C PRO A 9 -24.51 -7.39 -5.83
N GLU A 10 -25.00 -7.10 -4.63
CA GLU A 10 -24.27 -6.28 -3.68
C GLU A 10 -22.98 -7.06 -3.42
N ARG A 11 -21.90 -6.70 -4.12
CA ARG A 11 -20.57 -7.20 -3.75
C ARG A 11 -20.37 -6.73 -2.33
N GLU A 12 -20.24 -7.68 -1.42
CA GLU A 12 -19.91 -7.39 -0.03
C GLU A 12 -18.66 -6.50 -0.01
N PRO A 13 -18.65 -5.39 0.74
CA PRO A 13 -17.53 -4.44 0.71
C PRO A 13 -16.19 -5.11 1.06
N PHE A 14 -16.23 -6.15 1.89
CA PHE A 14 -15.07 -6.99 2.18
C PHE A 14 -14.61 -7.82 0.98
N GLU A 15 -15.52 -8.40 0.21
CA GLU A 15 -15.19 -9.20 -0.97
C GLU A 15 -14.57 -8.32 -2.07
N ALA A 16 -15.09 -7.10 -2.24
CA ALA A 16 -14.47 -6.10 -3.12
C ALA A 16 -13.06 -5.69 -2.66
N LEU A 17 -12.83 -5.53 -1.35
CA LEU A 17 -11.50 -5.22 -0.82
C LEU A 17 -10.51 -6.37 -1.05
N VAL A 18 -10.96 -7.62 -0.83
CA VAL A 18 -10.15 -8.82 -1.07
C VAL A 18 -9.81 -8.97 -2.55
N ASP A 19 -10.75 -8.68 -3.46
CA ASP A 19 -10.54 -8.71 -4.92
C ASP A 19 -9.47 -7.68 -5.36
N VAL A 20 -9.52 -6.46 -4.79
CA VAL A 20 -8.50 -5.43 -5.02
C VAL A 20 -7.15 -5.85 -4.46
N LEU A 21 -7.12 -6.41 -3.26
CA LEU A 21 -5.87 -6.87 -2.63
C LEU A 21 -5.28 -8.09 -3.35
N ALA A 22 -6.11 -8.94 -3.93
CA ALA A 22 -5.70 -10.09 -4.74
C ALA A 22 -5.17 -9.68 -6.11
N THR A 23 -5.60 -8.53 -6.63
CA THR A 23 -5.11 -7.93 -7.88
C THR A 23 -3.86 -7.07 -7.66
N ALA A 24 -3.57 -6.68 -6.41
CA ALA A 24 -2.45 -5.82 -6.07
C ALA A 24 -1.11 -6.50 -6.39
N ASP A 25 -0.25 -5.79 -7.12
CA ASP A 25 1.06 -6.27 -7.49
C ASP A 25 2.11 -5.94 -6.43
N ARG A 26 3.31 -6.54 -6.53
CA ARG A 26 4.45 -6.28 -5.63
C ARG A 26 4.72 -4.78 -5.44
N TYR A 27 4.55 -3.98 -6.49
CA TYR A 27 4.79 -2.54 -6.44
C TYR A 27 3.72 -1.77 -5.68
N ASP A 28 2.47 -2.24 -5.67
CA ASP A 28 1.39 -1.64 -4.86
C ASP A 28 1.66 -1.85 -3.37
N PHE A 29 2.17 -3.02 -3.00
CA PHE A 29 2.61 -3.30 -1.64
C PHE A 29 3.81 -2.43 -1.24
N LEU A 30 4.81 -2.28 -2.11
CA LEU A 30 5.96 -1.39 -1.87
C LEU A 30 5.53 0.07 -1.70
N LEU A 31 4.56 0.53 -2.50
CA LEU A 31 3.98 1.86 -2.38
C LEU A 31 3.27 2.05 -1.04
N TRP A 32 2.60 1.02 -0.53
CA TRP A 32 1.94 1.07 0.77
C TRP A 32 2.88 1.06 1.97
N ILE A 33 4.07 0.46 1.84
CA ILE A 33 5.06 0.39 2.94
C ILE A 33 5.51 1.78 3.37
N VAL A 34 5.65 2.73 2.44
CA VAL A 34 6.11 4.09 2.76
C VAL A 34 5.15 4.80 3.74
N PRO A 35 3.86 5.04 3.41
CA PRO A 35 2.94 5.69 4.35
C PRO A 35 2.75 4.87 5.64
N ALA A 36 2.78 3.53 5.56
CA ALA A 36 2.70 2.67 6.73
C ALA A 36 3.89 2.90 7.69
N ALA A 37 5.11 3.03 7.18
CA ALA A 37 6.30 3.30 7.98
C ALA A 37 6.20 4.64 8.72
N PHE A 38 5.67 5.69 8.08
CA PHE A 38 5.41 6.97 8.73
C PHE A 38 4.33 6.89 9.80
N ALA A 39 3.23 6.17 9.54
CA ALA A 39 2.19 5.94 10.54
C ALA A 39 2.74 5.20 11.78
N VAL A 40 3.52 4.13 11.57
CA VAL A 40 4.19 3.39 12.64
C VAL A 40 5.15 4.29 13.41
N ALA A 41 5.94 5.12 12.73
CA ALA A 41 6.86 6.05 13.38
C ALA A 41 6.14 7.06 14.28
N LEU A 42 4.97 7.57 13.86
CA LEU A 42 4.15 8.44 14.69
C LEU A 42 3.60 7.70 15.91
N VAL A 43 3.08 6.48 15.73
CA VAL A 43 2.62 5.65 16.86
C VAL A 43 3.77 5.41 17.85
N VAL A 44 4.96 5.04 17.36
CA VAL A 44 6.14 4.84 18.21
C VAL A 44 6.55 6.11 18.94
N ALA A 45 6.58 7.26 18.25
CA ALA A 45 6.90 8.54 18.88
C ALA A 45 5.91 8.86 20.02
N THR A 46 4.62 8.57 19.84
CA THR A 46 3.59 8.80 20.87
C THR A 46 3.69 7.82 22.04
N VAL A 47 3.84 6.52 21.78
CA VAL A 47 3.81 5.47 22.81
C VAL A 47 5.13 5.43 23.60
N ALA A 48 6.26 5.58 22.91
CA ALA A 48 7.59 5.53 23.52
C ALA A 48 8.12 6.92 23.93
N SER A 49 7.34 8.00 23.72
CA SER A 49 7.73 9.39 24.02
C SER A 49 9.08 9.80 23.40
N VAL A 50 9.41 9.24 22.23
CA VAL A 50 10.62 9.56 21.48
C VAL A 50 10.39 10.84 20.68
N SER A 51 11.46 11.58 20.40
CA SER A 51 11.39 12.74 19.51
C SER A 51 10.75 12.37 18.17
N VAL A 52 9.67 13.08 17.82
CA VAL A 52 8.97 12.91 16.53
C VAL A 52 9.94 13.07 15.37
N SER A 53 10.87 14.04 15.45
CA SER A 53 11.89 14.24 14.42
C SER A 53 12.79 13.02 14.25
N GLN A 54 13.21 12.37 15.33
CA GLN A 54 14.01 11.15 15.25
C GLN A 54 13.23 9.99 14.64
N ALA A 55 11.96 9.81 15.03
CA ALA A 55 11.10 8.76 14.47
C ALA A 55 10.85 8.96 12.97
N LEU A 56 10.61 10.20 12.53
CA LEU A 56 10.41 10.54 11.12
C LEU A 56 11.68 10.34 10.28
N ILE A 57 12.87 10.58 10.84
CA ILE A 57 14.14 10.30 10.15
C ILE A 57 14.26 8.80 9.85
N VAL A 58 13.92 7.93 10.81
CA VAL A 58 13.94 6.47 10.61
C VAL A 58 12.92 6.06 9.53
N ALA A 59 11.70 6.59 9.58
CA ALA A 59 10.69 6.33 8.55
C ALA A 59 11.15 6.78 7.16
N ALA A 60 11.77 7.96 7.07
CA ALA A 60 12.32 8.47 5.82
C ALA A 60 13.42 7.57 5.27
N ALA A 61 14.32 7.06 6.12
CA ALA A 61 15.35 6.11 5.70
C ALA A 61 14.75 4.82 5.12
N ILE A 62 13.71 4.28 5.76
CA ILE A 62 12.96 3.11 5.24
C ILE A 62 12.35 3.44 3.87
N GLY A 63 11.70 4.60 3.74
CA GLY A 63 11.12 5.04 2.46
C GLY A 63 12.15 5.12 1.33
N VAL A 64 13.35 5.65 1.62
CA VAL A 64 14.45 5.67 0.64
C VAL A 64 14.86 4.26 0.24
N LEU A 65 15.01 3.33 1.19
CA LEU A 65 15.36 1.94 0.87
C LEU A 65 14.32 1.26 -0.02
N VAL A 66 13.03 1.49 0.24
CA VAL A 66 11.93 0.98 -0.58
C VAL A 66 11.98 1.54 -2.00
N ILE A 67 12.23 2.85 -2.15
CA ILE A 67 12.39 3.48 -3.47
C ILE A 67 13.60 2.91 -4.21
N VAL A 68 14.73 2.71 -3.51
CA VAL A 68 15.93 2.11 -4.10
C VAL A 68 15.66 0.67 -4.57
N ASP A 69 14.96 -0.14 -3.76
CA ASP A 69 14.59 -1.50 -4.16
C ASP A 69 13.68 -1.49 -5.39
N ALA A 70 12.57 -0.74 -5.32
CA ALA A 70 11.53 -0.74 -6.34
C ALA A 70 11.99 -0.15 -7.68
N CYS A 71 12.80 0.92 -7.64
CA CYS A 71 13.17 1.67 -8.84
C CYS A 71 14.52 1.25 -9.43
N TYR A 72 15.45 0.72 -8.63
CA TYR A 72 16.82 0.48 -9.08
C TYR A 72 17.27 -0.97 -8.96
N LEU A 73 16.95 -1.68 -7.86
CA LEU A 73 17.39 -3.07 -7.70
C LEU A 73 16.47 -4.06 -8.41
N ASN A 74 15.17 -3.84 -8.33
CA ASN A 74 14.16 -4.68 -8.93
C ASN A 74 13.14 -3.83 -9.69
N PRO A 75 13.56 -3.14 -10.77
CA PRO A 75 12.65 -2.33 -11.57
C PRO A 75 11.56 -3.21 -12.21
N PRO A 76 10.36 -2.67 -12.44
CA PRO A 76 9.32 -3.36 -13.20
C PRO A 76 9.85 -3.68 -14.59
N ILE A 77 9.92 -4.97 -14.89
CA ILE A 77 10.29 -5.46 -16.21
C ILE A 77 9.01 -5.39 -17.03
N ASP A 78 8.99 -4.55 -18.06
CA ASP A 78 7.87 -4.51 -19.01
C ASP A 78 7.80 -5.88 -19.72
N GLN A 79 6.77 -6.67 -19.39
CA GLN A 79 6.53 -7.98 -19.99
C GLN A 79 5.74 -7.89 -21.31
N GLY A 80 5.49 -6.69 -21.82
CA GLY A 80 4.58 -6.44 -22.95
C GLY A 80 5.17 -5.57 -24.05
N SER A 81 6.27 -6.00 -24.68
CA SER A 81 6.68 -5.48 -25.99
C SER A 81 7.28 -6.60 -26.83
N THR A 82 6.43 -7.35 -27.53
CA THR A 82 6.82 -8.23 -28.64
C THR A 82 5.76 -8.14 -29.72
#